data_AF-S7N6B6-F1
#
_entry.id   AF-S7N6B6-F1
#
_cell.length_a   1.000
_cell.length_b   1.000
_cell.length_c   1.000
_cell.angle_alpha   90.00
_cell.angle_beta   90.00
_cell.angle_gamma   90.00
#
_symmetry.space_group_name_H-M   'P 1'
#
loop_
_entity.id
_entity.type
_entity.pdbx_description
1 polymer ?
#
loop_
_entity_poly.entity_id
_entity_poly.type
_entity_poly.pdbx_seq_one_letter_code
_entity_poly.pdbx_strand_id
1 'polypeptide(L)'
;MADQGEKENPMRELRIRKLCLNICVGENGDQLTRAAKVLEQLTGQTPVFSKARYTIRSFGIRRNEKIAVHCTVRGAKAEEILEKGLKVREYELRKNNFSDTGNFGFGI
;
A
#
# COMPACT_ATOMS: atom_id res chain seq x y z
N MET A 1 -27.53 -17.71 -20.03
CA MET A 1 -28.58 -16.74 -19.65
C MET A 1 -27.99 -15.35 -19.81
N ALA A 2 -28.61 -14.51 -20.63
CA ALA A 2 -28.19 -13.12 -20.80
C ALA A 2 -28.41 -12.36 -19.50
N ASP A 3 -27.34 -11.74 -18.97
CA ASP A 3 -27.46 -10.77 -17.89
C ASP A 3 -28.01 -9.48 -18.51
N GLN A 4 -29.34 -9.36 -18.52
CA GLN A 4 -30.02 -8.15 -18.93
C GLN A 4 -29.74 -7.09 -17.88
N GLY A 5 -28.96 -6.08 -18.26
CA GLY A 5 -28.59 -4.96 -17.42
C GLY A 5 -29.80 -4.31 -16.75
N GLU A 6 -30.01 -4.65 -15.48
CA GLU A 6 -30.68 -3.76 -14.55
C GLU A 6 -29.91 -2.45 -14.57
N LYS A 7 -30.62 -1.32 -14.71
CA LYS A 7 -30.02 0.02 -14.64
C LYS A 7 -29.10 0.07 -13.42
N GLU A 8 -27.79 -0.04 -13.66
CA GLU A 8 -26.83 -0.15 -12.57
C GLU A 8 -26.96 1.11 -11.73
N ASN A 9 -27.30 0.90 -10.46
CA ASN A 9 -27.40 2.01 -9.52
C ASN A 9 -26.04 2.73 -9.53
N PRO A 10 -25.96 4.02 -9.89
CA PRO A 10 -24.68 4.73 -10.03
C PRO A 10 -23.85 4.72 -8.75
N MET A 11 -24.47 4.48 -7.58
CA MET A 11 -23.77 4.31 -6.31
C MET A 11 -23.05 2.96 -6.15
N ARG A 12 -23.25 1.99 -7.05
CA ARG A 12 -22.55 0.70 -7.05
C ARG A 12 -21.25 0.72 -7.87
N GLU A 13 -20.91 1.84 -8.50
CA GLU A 13 -19.68 1.98 -9.26
C GLU A 13 -18.43 1.72 -8.39
N LEU A 14 -17.54 0.87 -8.87
CA LEU A 14 -16.28 0.54 -8.20
C LEU A 14 -15.33 1.73 -8.27
N ARG A 15 -14.81 2.14 -7.12
CA ARG A 15 -13.88 3.27 -7.00
C ARG A 15 -12.70 2.93 -6.11
N ILE A 16 -11.54 3.47 -6.45
CA ILE A 16 -10.35 3.34 -5.61
C ILE A 16 -10.48 4.30 -4.42
N ARG A 17 -10.81 3.75 -3.25
CA ARG A 17 -10.98 4.57 -2.03
C ARG A 17 -9.65 5.10 -1.50
N LYS A 18 -8.61 4.27 -1.49
CA LYS A 18 -7.26 4.61 -1.00
C LYS A 18 -6.24 3.61 -1.53
N LEU A 19 -5.01 4.08 -1.67
CA LEU A 19 -3.83 3.27 -1.88
C LEU A 19 -2.88 3.46 -0.70
N CYS A 20 -2.46 2.36 -0.07
CA CYS A 20 -1.54 2.39 1.07
C CYS A 20 -0.18 1.83 0.63
N LEU A 21 0.86 2.66 0.72
CA LEU A 21 2.25 2.28 0.48
C LEU A 21 2.91 2.00 1.82
N ASN A 22 3.56 0.86 1.95
CA ASN A 22 4.22 0.45 3.19
C ASN A 22 5.62 -0.08 2.90
N ILE A 23 6.62 0.47 3.57
CA ILE A 23 8.00 -0.02 3.55
C ILE A 23 8.37 -0.42 4.97
N CYS A 24 8.61 -1.72 5.18
CA CYS A 24 9.08 -2.24 6.45
C CYS A 24 10.56 -2.58 6.32
N VAL A 25 11.41 -1.84 7.05
CA VAL A 25 12.87 -2.05 7.04
C VAL A 25 13.27 -3.06 8.12
N GLY A 26 12.54 -3.09 9.23
CA GLY A 26 12.82 -4.02 10.34
C GLY A 26 13.94 -3.57 11.28
N GLU A 27 14.55 -2.41 11.00
CA GLU A 27 15.59 -1.82 11.83
C GLU A 27 15.35 -0.32 12.03
N ASN A 28 15.83 0.20 13.16
CA ASN A 28 15.95 1.62 13.40
C ASN A 28 17.22 2.18 12.73
N GLY A 29 17.14 3.37 12.14
CA GLY A 29 18.32 4.14 11.75
C GLY A 29 18.20 4.80 10.38
N ASP A 30 19.34 4.99 9.72
CA ASP A 30 19.44 5.76 8.48
C ASP A 30 18.68 5.14 7.31
N GLN A 31 18.55 3.81 7.28
CA GLN A 31 17.74 3.15 6.26
C GLN A 31 16.26 3.54 6.37
N LEU A 32 15.74 3.64 7.59
CA LEU A 32 14.36 4.07 7.82
C LEU A 32 14.13 5.52 7.40
N THR A 33 15.10 6.39 7.70
CA THR A 33 15.06 7.81 7.28
C THR A 33 15.14 7.94 5.76
N ARG A 34 15.95 7.11 5.09
CA ARG A 34 16.02 7.06 3.62
C ARG A 34 14.71 6.55 3.01
N ALA A 35 14.13 5.49 3.56
CA ALA A 35 12.83 4.97 3.12
C ALA A 35 11.71 6.04 3.26
N ALA A 36 11.74 6.82 4.35
CA ALA A 36 10.82 7.94 4.51
C ALA A 36 10.98 9.00 3.41
N LYS A 37 12.21 9.39 3.08
CA LYS A 37 12.48 10.34 1.99
C LYS A 37 12.01 9.82 0.63
N VAL A 38 12.20 8.53 0.34
CA VAL A 38 11.72 7.90 -0.90
C VAL A 38 10.19 7.94 -0.97
N LEU A 39 9.49 7.60 0.12
CA LEU A 39 8.03 7.67 0.17
C LEU A 39 7.51 9.10 0.01
N GLU A 40 8.21 10.07 0.61
CA GLU A 40 7.87 11.49 0.48
C GLU A 40 8.04 11.97 -0.97
N GLN A 41 9.12 11.60 -1.65
CA GLN A 41 9.34 11.93 -3.06
C GLN A 41 8.29 11.29 -3.99
N LEU A 42 7.88 10.06 -3.68
CA LEU A 42 6.94 9.31 -4.51
C LEU A 42 5.48 9.81 -4.32
N THR A 43 5.10 10.14 -3.10
CA THR A 43 3.71 10.53 -2.75
C THR A 43 3.48 12.04 -2.67
N GLY A 44 4.54 12.81 -2.43
CA GLY A 44 4.48 14.25 -2.12
C GLY A 44 3.77 14.53 -0.79
N GLN A 45 3.76 13.57 0.14
CA GLN A 45 3.14 13.69 1.46
C GLN A 45 4.13 13.27 2.55
N THR A 46 3.97 13.83 3.74
CA THR A 46 4.77 13.45 4.91
C THR A 46 4.37 12.04 5.37
N PRO A 47 5.29 11.07 5.37
CA PRO A 47 4.94 9.70 5.69
C PRO A 47 4.89 9.45 7.21
N VAL A 48 4.17 8.41 7.62
CA VAL A 48 3.96 8.07 9.04
C VAL A 48 4.86 6.90 9.45
N PHE A 49 5.59 7.11 10.55
CA PHE A 49 6.44 6.07 11.15
C PHE A 49 5.62 5.12 12.02
N SER A 50 5.76 3.82 11.76
CA SER A 50 5.09 2.75 12.50
C SER A 50 6.03 2.16 13.55
N LYS A 51 5.48 1.89 14.73
CA LYS A 51 6.21 1.34 15.87
C LYS A 51 6.00 -0.17 15.99
N ALA A 52 7.02 -0.87 16.44
CA ALA A 52 6.96 -2.29 16.76
C ALA A 52 6.05 -2.53 17.98
N ARG A 53 5.10 -3.47 17.85
CA ARG A 53 4.20 -3.85 18.94
C ARG A 53 4.85 -4.76 19.97
N TYR A 54 5.74 -5.64 19.53
CA TYR A 54 6.39 -6.67 20.34
C TYR A 54 7.91 -6.62 20.17
N THR A 55 8.63 -7.10 21.18
CA THR A 55 10.07 -7.35 21.08
C THR A 55 10.27 -8.76 20.53
N ILE A 56 10.97 -8.90 19.41
CA ILE A 56 11.27 -10.19 18.78
C ILE A 56 12.77 -10.26 18.51
N ARG A 57 13.48 -11.10 19.27
CA ARG A 57 14.95 -11.20 19.20
C ARG A 57 15.46 -11.70 17.84
N SER A 58 14.73 -12.62 17.21
CA SER A 58 15.11 -13.15 15.88
C SER A 58 15.09 -12.09 14.78
N PHE A 59 14.27 -11.04 14.94
CA PHE A 59 14.21 -9.92 14.00
C PHE A 59 15.01 -8.70 14.47
N GLY A 60 15.68 -8.76 15.63
CA GLY A 60 16.45 -7.63 16.17
C GLY A 60 15.60 -6.44 16.66
N ILE A 61 14.28 -6.57 16.72
CA ILE A 61 13.35 -5.46 17.00
C ILE A 61 12.97 -5.41 18.49
N ARG A 62 12.96 -4.20 19.07
CA ARG A 62 12.44 -3.93 20.41
C ARG A 62 11.05 -3.28 20.36
N ARG A 63 10.27 -3.43 21.44
CA ARG A 63 8.96 -2.78 21.57
C ARG A 63 9.06 -1.25 21.47
N ASN A 64 8.10 -0.64 20.78
CA ASN A 64 8.00 0.80 20.49
C ASN A 64 9.08 1.37 19.57
N GLU A 65 9.94 0.52 19.03
CA GLU A 65 10.96 0.89 18.06
C GLU A 65 10.34 1.25 16.71
N LYS A 66 10.87 2.23 15.97
CA LYS A 66 10.32 2.61 14.67
C LYS A 66 10.85 1.64 13.60
N ILE A 67 9.98 0.85 12.99
CA ILE A 67 10.41 -0.26 12.11
C ILE A 67 9.98 -0.11 10.66
N ALA A 68 8.94 0.67 10.42
CA ALA A 68 8.33 0.81 9.12
C ALA A 68 7.84 2.23 8.90
N VAL A 69 7.67 2.57 7.63
CA VAL A 69 7.12 3.85 7.19
C VAL A 69 6.01 3.55 6.20
N HIS A 70 4.85 4.17 6.39
CA HIS A 70 3.73 4.03 5.47
C HIS A 70 3.14 5.39 5.10
N CYS A 71 2.53 5.44 3.92
CA CYS A 71 1.80 6.60 3.44
C CYS A 71 0.48 6.15 2.82
N THR A 72 -0.60 6.91 3.03
CA THR A 72 -1.92 6.62 2.45
C THR A 72 -2.27 7.73 1.47
N VAL A 73 -2.37 7.38 0.20
CA VAL A 73 -2.71 8.29 -0.89
C VAL A 73 -4.15 8.04 -1.33
N ARG A 74 -4.84 9.09 -1.76
CA ARG A 74 -6.22 9.05 -2.27
C ARG A 74 -6.36 9.97 -3.47
N GLY A 75 -7.42 9.78 -4.26
CA GLY A 75 -7.73 10.57 -5.45
C GLY A 75 -6.76 10.30 -6.61
N ALA A 76 -6.60 11.28 -7.50
CA ALA A 76 -5.81 11.17 -8.73
C ALA A 76 -4.37 10.66 -8.50
N LYS A 77 -3.70 11.13 -7.45
CA LYS A 77 -2.34 10.66 -7.11
C LYS A 77 -2.28 9.15 -6.84
N ALA A 78 -3.35 8.56 -6.29
CA ALA A 78 -3.39 7.13 -6.04
C ALA A 78 -3.52 6.34 -7.34
N GLU A 79 -4.29 6.85 -8.30
CA GLU A 79 -4.47 6.23 -9.63
C GLU A 79 -3.17 6.27 -10.42
N GLU A 80 -2.47 7.41 -10.44
CA GLU A 80 -1.16 7.54 -11.10
C GLU A 80 -0.10 6.58 -10.53
N ILE A 81 -0.03 6.48 -9.19
CA ILE A 81 0.93 5.58 -8.53
C ILE A 81 0.54 4.11 -8.77
N LEU A 82 -0.76 3.81 -8.76
CA LEU A 82 -1.24 2.46 -9.03
C LEU A 82 -0.90 2.04 -10.46
N GLU A 83 -1.12 2.90 -11.45
CA GLU A 83 -0.78 2.63 -12.85
C GLU A 83 0.72 2.38 -13.02
N LYS A 84 1.57 3.23 -12.42
CA LYS A 84 3.03 3.02 -12.41
C LYS A 84 3.42 1.70 -11.73
N GLY A 85 2.76 1.35 -10.63
CA GLY A 85 3.02 0.09 -9.91
C GLY A 85 2.59 -1.15 -10.69
N LEU A 86 1.43 -1.11 -11.34
CA LEU A 86 0.94 -2.19 -12.19
C LEU A 86 1.81 -2.38 -13.42
N LYS A 87 2.33 -1.29 -14.00
CA LYS A 87 3.29 -1.36 -15.11
C LYS A 87 4.57 -2.12 -14.74
N VAL A 88 5.08 -1.97 -13.51
CA VAL A 88 6.25 -2.73 -13.01
C VAL A 88 5.94 -4.22 -12.91
N ARG A 89 4.68 -4.59 -12.68
CA ARG A 89 4.19 -5.97 -12.63
C ARG A 89 3.64 -6.48 -13.97
N GLU A 90 3.89 -5.74 -15.07
CA GLU A 90 3.39 -6.08 -16.42
C GLU A 90 1.86 -6.26 -16.47
N TYR A 91 1.14 -5.58 -15.59
CA TYR A 91 -0.31 -5.71 -15.40
C TYR A 91 -0.78 -7.12 -15.02
N GLU A 92 0.12 -8.00 -14.56
CA GLU A 92 -0.20 -9.34 -14.12
C GLU A 92 -0.31 -9.42 -12.58
N LEU A 93 -1.46 -9.91 -12.10
CA LEU A 93 -1.70 -10.20 -10.69
C LEU A 93 -2.21 -11.63 -10.53
N ARG A 94 -1.68 -12.36 -9.54
CA ARG A 94 -2.17 -13.70 -9.22
C ARG A 94 -3.48 -13.61 -8.45
N LYS A 95 -4.31 -14.65 -8.56
CA LYS A 95 -5.58 -14.73 -7.81
C LYS A 95 -5.39 -14.57 -6.29
N ASN A 96 -4.28 -15.06 -5.74
CA ASN A 96 -3.96 -14.97 -4.31
C ASN A 96 -3.68 -13.55 -3.83
N ASN A 97 -3.49 -12.58 -4.73
CA ASN A 97 -3.29 -11.17 -4.38
C ASN A 97 -4.60 -10.46 -4.04
N PHE A 98 -5.74 -11.07 -4.34
CA PHE A 98 -7.07 -10.54 -4.08
C PHE A 98 -7.61 -11.10 -2.76
N SER A 99 -8.10 -10.23 -1.89
CA SER A 99 -8.75 -10.61 -0.64
C SER A 99 -10.24 -10.90 -0.86
N ASP A 100 -10.84 -11.62 0.08
CA ASP A 100 -12.30 -11.93 0.05
C ASP A 100 -13.18 -10.68 0.07
N THR A 101 -12.65 -9.57 0.60
CA THR A 101 -13.31 -8.26 0.64
C THR A 101 -13.17 -7.46 -0.66
N GLY A 102 -12.55 -8.02 -1.71
CA GLY A 102 -12.34 -7.35 -3.00
C GLY A 102 -11.21 -6.31 -3.00
N ASN A 103 -10.33 -6.33 -1.99
CA ASN A 103 -9.11 -5.51 -2.02
C ASN A 103 -7.98 -6.31 -2.68
N PHE A 104 -6.98 -5.64 -3.22
CA PHE A 104 -5.79 -6.31 -3.74
C PHE A 104 -4.52 -5.60 -3.30
N GLY A 105 -3.42 -6.34 -3.34
CA GLY A 105 -2.09 -5.81 -3.03
C GLY A 105 -1.00 -6.57 -3.78
N PHE A 106 0.12 -5.91 -4.01
CA PHE A 106 1.29 -6.53 -4.62
C PHE A 106 2.56 -5.95 -4.01
N GLY A 107 3.62 -6.77 -3.97
CA GLY A 107 4.95 -6.33 -3.61
C GLY A 107 5.70 -5.81 -4.83
N ILE A 108 6.50 -4.76 -4.62
CA ILE A 108 7.52 -4.27 -5.55
C ILE A 108 8.87 -4.49 -4.87
#